data_AF-A0A2V7CWE0-F1
#
_entry.id   AF-A0A2V7CWE0-F1
#
_cell.length_a   1.000
_cell.length_b   1.000
_cell.length_c   1.000
_cell.angle_alpha   90.00
_cell.angle_beta   90.00
_cell.angle_gamma   90.00
#
_symmetry.space_group_name_H-M   'P 1'
#
loop_
_entity.id
_entity.type
_entity.pdbx_description
1 polymer ?
#
loop_
_entity_poly.entity_id
_entity_poly.type
_entity_poly.pdbx_seq_one_letter_code
_entity_poly.pdbx_strand_id
1 'polypeptide(L)'
;MTQPTCPRCQQAISLNDTIAFDGVHICHVDCRRPRDLTQEERALLFKYCFGHAVAECSTCTQSFRQQELASDLLSFRTHLCPRCRTDLTENTREHLYACAMLPEAVRQRAQDVREAGRKLIKESDHPASIAYVLIAEAEAAIVALRETMRLTA
;
A
#
# COMPACT_ATOMS: atom_id res chain seq x y z
N MET A 1 13.64 0.66 -11.30
CA MET A 1 12.30 0.21 -10.90
C MET A 1 11.53 1.46 -10.49
N THR A 2 10.58 1.89 -11.30
CA THR A 2 9.85 3.15 -11.11
C THR A 2 8.51 2.83 -10.49
N GLN A 3 8.45 2.83 -9.15
CA GLN A 3 7.21 2.61 -8.42
C GLN A 3 6.08 3.45 -9.04
N PRO A 4 4.89 2.85 -9.30
CA PRO A 4 3.78 3.59 -9.88
C PRO A 4 3.46 4.79 -9.00
N THR A 5 3.26 5.96 -9.59
CA THR A 5 2.94 7.17 -8.85
C THR A 5 1.45 7.45 -8.95
N CYS A 6 0.86 7.89 -7.84
CA CYS A 6 -0.53 8.28 -7.84
C CYS A 6 -0.68 9.59 -8.62
N PRO A 7 -1.52 9.65 -9.68
CA PRO A 7 -1.68 10.87 -10.47
C PRO A 7 -2.30 12.03 -9.68
N ARG A 8 -2.99 11.74 -8.57
CA ARG A 8 -3.71 12.72 -7.74
C ARG A 8 -2.80 13.45 -6.77
N CYS A 9 -1.80 12.76 -6.20
CA CYS A 9 -0.90 13.34 -5.19
C CYS A 9 0.59 13.25 -5.54
N GLN A 10 0.93 12.62 -6.67
CA GLN A 10 2.28 12.44 -7.19
C GLN A 10 3.20 11.60 -6.28
N GLN A 11 2.68 10.98 -5.22
CA GLN A 11 3.44 10.10 -4.35
C GLN A 11 3.56 8.70 -4.97
N ALA A 12 4.68 8.02 -4.72
CA ALA A 12 4.85 6.62 -5.07
C ALA A 12 3.85 5.74 -4.31
N ILE A 13 3.28 4.77 -5.02
CA ILE A 13 2.32 3.80 -4.48
C ILE A 13 3.10 2.59 -3.99
N SER A 14 2.91 2.26 -2.72
CA SER A 14 3.49 1.10 -2.06
C SER A 14 2.52 -0.09 -2.00
N LEU A 15 3.04 -1.31 -1.85
CA LEU A 15 2.26 -2.56 -1.72
C LEU A 15 1.30 -2.59 -0.53
N ASN A 16 1.50 -1.70 0.44
CA ASN A 16 0.64 -1.59 1.61
C ASN A 16 -0.38 -0.46 1.52
N ASP A 17 -0.33 0.31 0.43
CA ASP A 17 -1.26 1.40 0.22
C ASP A 17 -2.64 0.86 -0.21
N THR A 18 -3.67 1.56 0.23
CA THR A 18 -5.05 1.35 -0.14
C THR A 18 -5.31 2.08 -1.47
N ILE A 19 -5.50 1.28 -2.53
CA ILE A 19 -5.59 1.76 -3.90
C ILE A 19 -6.98 1.55 -4.50
N ALA A 20 -7.30 2.38 -5.48
CA ALA A 20 -8.41 2.25 -6.40
C ALA A 20 -7.89 2.30 -7.84
N PHE A 21 -8.68 1.75 -8.76
CA PHE A 21 -8.45 1.86 -10.19
C PHE A 21 -9.53 2.76 -10.78
N ASP A 22 -9.13 3.85 -11.45
CA ASP A 22 -10.07 4.82 -12.03
C ASP A 22 -10.47 4.49 -13.49
N GLY A 23 -10.03 3.33 -13.99
CA GLY A 23 -10.22 2.90 -15.37
C GLY A 23 -8.95 3.01 -16.23
N VAL A 24 -8.00 3.85 -15.83
CA VAL A 24 -6.74 4.06 -16.57
C VAL A 24 -5.53 3.95 -15.66
N HIS A 25 -5.60 4.48 -14.45
CA HIS A 25 -4.48 4.54 -13.50
C HIS A 25 -4.84 3.91 -12.16
N ILE A 26 -3.81 3.43 -11.48
CA ILE A 26 -3.90 3.11 -10.06
C ILE A 26 -3.69 4.41 -9.27
N CYS A 27 -4.58 4.68 -8.33
CA CYS A 27 -4.48 5.84 -7.43
C CYS A 27 -4.76 5.45 -5.99
N HIS A 28 -4.27 6.23 -5.03
CA HIS A 28 -4.72 6.10 -3.63
C HIS A 28 -6.22 6.35 -3.53
N VAL A 29 -6.90 5.56 -2.69
CA VAL A 29 -8.29 5.83 -2.30
C VAL A 29 -8.38 7.18 -1.59
N ASP A 30 -7.49 7.40 -0.63
CA ASP A 30 -7.28 8.66 0.07
C ASP A 30 -5.80 9.03 0.05
N CYS A 31 -5.44 10.05 -0.73
CA CYS A 31 -4.06 10.53 -0.84
C CYS A 31 -3.50 11.12 0.46
N ARG A 32 -4.35 11.55 1.41
CA ARG A 32 -3.89 12.02 2.73
C ARG A 32 -3.59 10.86 3.65
N ARG A 33 -4.16 9.70 3.35
CA ARG A 33 -4.14 8.49 4.17
C ARG A 33 -3.88 7.25 3.32
N PRO A 34 -2.75 7.21 2.58
CA PRO A 34 -2.51 6.17 1.59
C PRO A 34 -2.49 4.77 2.18
N ARG A 35 -2.19 4.61 3.48
CA ARG A 35 -2.13 3.31 4.17
C ARG A 35 -3.29 3.01 5.11
N ASP A 36 -4.25 3.93 5.25
CA ASP A 36 -5.37 3.75 6.19
C ASP A 36 -6.27 2.59 5.77
N LEU A 37 -7.05 2.10 6.73
CA LEU A 37 -8.00 1.02 6.50
C LEU A 37 -9.07 1.44 5.49
N THR A 38 -9.50 0.49 4.65
CA THR A 38 -10.62 0.72 3.73
C THR A 38 -11.93 0.91 4.51
N GLN A 39 -12.96 1.42 3.85
CA GLN A 39 -14.28 1.54 4.47
C GLN A 39 -14.82 0.18 4.92
N GLU A 40 -14.61 -0.86 4.10
CA GLU A 40 -14.98 -2.24 4.37
C GLU A 40 -14.20 -2.79 5.58
N GLU A 41 -12.88 -2.59 5.62
CA GLU A 41 -12.05 -3.01 6.77
C GLU A 41 -12.53 -2.37 8.08
N ARG A 42 -12.84 -1.07 8.05
CA ARG A 42 -13.39 -0.35 9.20
C ARG A 42 -14.76 -0.87 9.62
N ALA A 43 -15.62 -1.18 8.65
CA ALA A 43 -16.93 -1.77 8.93
C ALA A 43 -16.80 -3.17 9.56
N LEU A 44 -15.83 -3.98 9.10
CA LEU A 44 -15.56 -5.30 9.67
C LEU A 44 -15.03 -5.21 11.10
N LEU A 45 -14.11 -4.27 11.38
CA LEU A 45 -13.64 -4.03 12.75
C LEU A 45 -14.79 -3.67 13.68
N PHE A 46 -15.64 -2.73 13.26
CA PHE A 46 -16.77 -2.29 14.05
C PHE A 46 -17.78 -3.41 14.28
N LYS A 47 -18.06 -4.24 13.26
CA LYS A 47 -19.08 -5.28 13.34
C LYS A 47 -18.63 -6.54 14.09
N TYR A 48 -17.39 -6.98 13.88
CA TYR A 48 -16.91 -8.29 14.35
C TYR A 48 -15.79 -8.21 15.38
N CYS A 49 -15.03 -7.11 15.43
CA CYS A 49 -13.82 -7.00 16.26
C CYS A 49 -13.89 -5.95 17.37
N PHE A 50 -15.05 -5.32 17.59
CA PHE A 50 -15.21 -4.26 18.57
C PHE A 50 -14.88 -4.70 20.02
N GLY A 51 -15.14 -5.97 20.33
CA GLY A 51 -15.04 -6.51 21.69
C GLY A 51 -13.65 -7.00 22.11
N HIS A 52 -12.67 -7.08 21.21
CA HIS A 52 -11.39 -7.73 21.48
C HIS A 52 -10.19 -6.94 20.94
N ALA A 53 -8.99 -7.37 21.31
CA ALA A 53 -7.77 -6.73 20.88
C ALA A 53 -7.55 -6.94 19.37
N VAL A 54 -7.39 -5.84 18.64
CA VAL A 54 -7.23 -5.81 17.18
C VAL A 54 -5.83 -5.46 16.74
N ALA A 55 -5.01 -4.90 17.63
CA ALA A 55 -3.63 -4.58 17.33
C ALA A 55 -2.72 -4.85 18.51
N GLU A 56 -1.49 -5.26 18.23
CA GLU A 56 -0.39 -5.38 19.17
C GLU A 56 0.72 -4.40 18.79
N CYS A 57 1.14 -3.57 19.74
CA CYS A 57 2.30 -2.72 19.56
C CYS A 57 3.57 -3.48 19.95
N SER A 58 4.42 -3.82 18.99
CA SER A 58 5.70 -4.50 19.23
C SER A 58 6.65 -3.70 20.12
N THR A 59 6.59 -2.36 20.08
CA THR A 59 7.42 -1.48 20.92
C THR A 59 6.95 -1.47 22.38
N CYS A 60 5.65 -1.48 22.62
CA CYS A 60 5.08 -1.42 23.97
C CYS A 60 4.70 -2.78 24.54
N THR A 61 4.81 -3.84 23.72
CA THR A 61 4.37 -5.21 23.99
C THR A 61 2.98 -5.25 24.62
N GLN A 62 2.07 -4.50 24.03
CA GLN A 62 0.72 -4.32 24.55
C GLN A 62 -0.29 -4.41 23.41
N SER A 63 -1.36 -5.14 23.68
CA SER A 63 -2.50 -5.30 22.77
C SER A 63 -3.58 -4.26 23.08
N PHE A 64 -4.23 -3.76 22.04
CA PHE A 64 -5.23 -2.70 22.09
C PHE A 64 -6.47 -3.09 21.30
N ARG A 65 -7.63 -2.72 21.83
CA ARG A 65 -8.92 -2.73 21.13
C ARG A 65 -9.02 -1.51 20.22
N GLN A 66 -9.94 -1.55 19.25
CA GLN A 66 -10.11 -0.46 18.27
C GLN A 66 -10.32 0.91 18.95
N GLN A 67 -11.15 0.98 19.98
CA GLN A 67 -11.45 2.22 20.71
C GLN A 67 -10.31 2.72 21.61
N GLU A 68 -9.29 1.89 21.85
CA GLU A 68 -8.12 2.25 22.66
C GLU A 68 -6.99 2.84 21.81
N LEU A 69 -7.09 2.71 20.49
CA LEU A 69 -6.13 3.27 19.54
C LEU A 69 -6.24 4.78 19.51
N ALA A 70 -5.08 5.45 19.50
CA ALA A 70 -5.00 6.88 19.41
C ALA A 70 -5.16 7.35 17.96
N SER A 71 -5.68 8.56 17.81
CA SER A 71 -5.70 9.28 16.54
C SER A 71 -4.80 10.52 16.61
N ASP A 72 -4.35 10.97 15.45
CA ASP A 72 -3.74 12.26 15.24
C ASP A 72 -4.48 12.94 14.08
N LEU A 73 -5.27 13.94 14.45
CA LEU A 73 -6.12 14.68 13.51
C LEU A 73 -5.29 15.56 12.57
N LEU A 74 -4.09 15.99 12.96
CA LEU A 74 -3.23 16.84 12.14
C LEU A 74 -2.53 16.03 11.05
N SER A 75 -2.00 14.84 11.41
CA SER A 75 -1.40 13.93 10.43
C SER A 75 -2.39 12.97 9.79
N PHE A 76 -3.68 13.11 10.12
CA PHE A 76 -4.77 12.29 9.62
C PHE A 76 -4.56 10.78 9.88
N ARG A 77 -3.89 10.39 10.97
CA ARG A 77 -3.70 8.97 11.33
C ARG A 77 -4.68 8.55 12.41
N THR A 78 -5.19 7.33 12.34
CA THR A 78 -6.35 6.88 13.13
C THR A 78 -6.09 5.64 13.98
N HIS A 79 -5.05 4.87 13.68
CA HIS A 79 -4.74 3.60 14.35
C HIS A 79 -3.34 3.65 14.98
N LEU A 80 -3.10 4.63 15.86
CA LEU A 80 -1.81 4.79 16.51
C LEU A 80 -1.78 4.10 17.88
N CYS A 81 -0.61 3.60 18.27
CA CYS A 81 -0.38 3.20 19.66
C CYS A 81 -0.61 4.41 20.60
N PRO A 82 -1.42 4.29 21.66
CA PRO A 82 -1.68 5.41 22.58
C PRO A 82 -0.44 5.82 23.39
N ARG A 83 0.59 4.97 23.46
CA ARG A 83 1.81 5.22 24.25
C ARG A 83 2.95 5.79 23.40
N CYS A 84 3.37 5.06 22.37
CA CYS A 84 4.53 5.43 21.54
C CYS A 84 4.16 6.06 20.19
N ARG A 85 2.86 6.19 19.89
CA ARG A 85 2.36 6.74 18.61
C ARG A 85 2.79 5.99 17.35
N THR A 86 3.40 4.81 17.47
CA THR A 86 3.67 3.92 16.33
C THR A 86 2.36 3.64 15.58
N ASP A 87 2.42 3.65 14.26
CA ASP A 87 1.28 3.32 13.40
C ASP A 87 1.01 1.81 13.44
N LEU A 88 -0.18 1.44 13.90
CA LEU A 88 -0.65 0.06 14.05
C LEU A 88 -1.66 -0.31 12.96
N THR A 89 -1.79 0.48 11.89
CA THR A 89 -2.77 0.22 10.82
C THR A 89 -2.54 -1.13 10.16
N GLU A 90 -1.30 -1.48 9.79
CA GLU A 90 -1.00 -2.79 9.20
C GLU A 90 -1.29 -3.94 10.17
N ASN A 91 -0.96 -3.78 11.45
CA ASN A 91 -1.22 -4.81 12.44
C ASN A 91 -2.73 -5.02 12.67
N THR A 92 -3.49 -3.93 12.66
CA THR A 92 -4.97 -3.98 12.69
C THR A 92 -5.54 -4.69 11.47
N ARG A 93 -4.92 -4.49 10.30
CA ARG A 93 -5.31 -5.17 9.06
C ARG A 93 -4.94 -6.66 9.07
N GLU A 94 -3.76 -7.02 9.55
CA GLU A 94 -3.34 -8.41 9.75
C GLU A 94 -4.32 -9.15 10.66
N HIS A 95 -4.75 -8.49 11.74
CA HIS A 95 -5.79 -9.03 12.62
C HIS A 95 -7.08 -9.34 11.85
N LEU A 96 -7.61 -8.41 11.06
CA LEU A 96 -8.85 -8.64 10.29
C LEU A 96 -8.77 -9.89 9.41
N TYR A 97 -7.63 -10.10 8.75
CA TYR A 97 -7.45 -11.24 7.85
C TYR A 97 -7.22 -12.56 8.59
N ALA A 98 -6.85 -12.53 9.88
CA ALA A 98 -6.64 -13.73 10.71
C ALA A 98 -7.76 -13.97 11.75
N CYS A 99 -8.69 -13.03 11.93
CA CYS A 99 -9.62 -13.04 13.06
C CYS A 99 -10.67 -14.16 12.94
N ALA A 100 -10.65 -15.10 13.89
CA ALA A 100 -11.62 -16.21 13.94
C ALA A 100 -13.09 -15.76 14.01
N MET A 101 -13.36 -14.56 14.54
CA MET A 101 -14.72 -14.00 14.69
C MET A 101 -15.32 -13.50 13.36
N LEU A 102 -14.51 -13.22 12.34
CA LEU A 102 -15.02 -12.89 11.02
C LEU A 102 -15.49 -14.16 10.30
N PRO A 103 -16.63 -14.14 9.60
CA PRO A 103 -17.03 -15.25 8.74
C PRO A 103 -15.95 -15.58 7.72
N GLU A 104 -15.66 -16.86 7.53
CA GLU A 104 -14.56 -17.32 6.68
C GLU A 104 -14.64 -16.78 5.25
N ALA A 105 -15.84 -16.82 4.64
CA ALA A 105 -16.07 -16.27 3.31
C ALA A 105 -15.74 -14.77 3.21
N VAL A 106 -15.97 -14.01 4.28
CA VAL A 106 -15.65 -12.57 4.34
C VAL A 106 -14.15 -12.37 4.47
N ARG A 107 -13.47 -13.16 5.32
CA ARG A 107 -12.00 -13.13 5.45
C ARG A 107 -11.33 -13.42 4.12
N GLN A 108 -11.73 -14.51 3.45
CA GLN A 108 -11.14 -14.93 2.18
C GLN A 108 -11.33 -13.84 1.13
N ARG A 109 -12.55 -13.28 1.02
CA ARG A 109 -12.80 -12.22 0.04
C ARG A 109 -11.98 -10.97 0.31
N ALA A 110 -11.80 -10.58 1.57
CA ALA A 110 -10.98 -9.43 1.93
C ALA A 110 -9.51 -9.66 1.58
N GLN A 111 -8.98 -10.86 1.84
CA GLN A 111 -7.63 -11.26 1.46
C GLN A 111 -7.45 -11.27 -0.06
N ASP A 112 -8.40 -11.84 -0.81
CA ASP A 112 -8.37 -11.91 -2.27
C ASP A 112 -8.32 -10.50 -2.89
N VAL A 113 -9.13 -9.57 -2.39
CA VAL A 113 -9.14 -8.17 -2.85
C VAL A 113 -7.79 -7.50 -2.57
N ARG A 114 -7.20 -7.75 -1.40
CA ARG A 114 -5.90 -7.18 -1.04
C ARG A 114 -4.78 -7.73 -1.93
N GLU A 115 -4.77 -9.03 -2.18
CA GLU A 115 -3.75 -9.65 -3.03
C GLU A 115 -3.91 -9.21 -4.49
N ALA A 116 -5.15 -9.08 -4.97
CA ALA A 116 -5.43 -8.50 -6.29
C ALA A 116 -4.88 -7.06 -6.39
N GLY A 117 -5.08 -6.23 -5.35
CA GLY A 117 -4.50 -4.88 -5.30
C GLY A 117 -2.96 -4.89 -5.37
N ARG A 118 -2.30 -5.76 -4.60
CA ARG A 118 -0.83 -5.94 -4.65
C ARG A 118 -0.35 -6.38 -6.03
N LYS A 119 -1.08 -7.28 -6.67
CA LYS A 119 -0.79 -7.75 -8.02
C LYS A 119 -0.90 -6.60 -9.03
N LEU A 120 -1.97 -5.80 -8.94
CA LEU A 120 -2.14 -4.61 -9.80
C LEU A 120 -0.98 -3.61 -9.64
N ILE A 121 -0.53 -3.33 -8.42
CA ILE A 121 0.62 -2.43 -8.17
C ILE A 121 1.86 -2.97 -8.87
N LYS A 122 2.17 -4.27 -8.70
CA LYS A 122 3.32 -4.92 -9.35
C LYS A 122 3.22 -4.88 -10.88
N GLU A 123 2.05 -5.18 -11.42
CA GLU A 123 1.82 -5.19 -12.86
C GLU A 123 1.89 -3.80 -13.48
N SER A 124 1.48 -2.75 -12.75
CA SER A 124 1.55 -1.37 -13.23
C SER A 124 2.98 -0.82 -13.33
N ASP A 125 3.93 -1.33 -12.55
CA ASP A 125 5.37 -0.99 -12.67
C ASP A 125 6.00 -1.59 -13.94
N HIS A 126 5.44 -2.70 -14.43
CA HIS A 126 6.08 -3.49 -15.48
C HIS A 126 6.25 -2.73 -16.82
N PRO A 127 5.24 -2.04 -17.39
CA PRO A 127 5.41 -1.29 -18.64
C PRO A 127 6.39 -0.12 -18.53
N ALA A 128 6.36 0.62 -17.40
CA ALA A 128 7.29 1.73 -17.16
C ALA A 128 8.73 1.23 -17.06
N SER A 129 8.93 0.07 -16.41
CA SER A 129 10.26 -0.55 -16.31
C SER A 129 10.82 -0.97 -17.68
N ILE A 130 9.98 -1.52 -18.57
CA ILE A 130 10.39 -1.91 -19.93
C ILE A 130 10.77 -0.67 -20.75
N ALA A 131 9.95 0.37 -20.74
CA ALA A 131 10.24 1.61 -21.47
C ALA A 131 11.56 2.25 -21.02
N TYR A 132 11.83 2.25 -19.71
CA TYR A 132 13.10 2.77 -19.17
C TYR A 132 14.31 2.00 -19.68
N VAL A 133 14.24 0.65 -19.70
CA VAL A 133 15.32 -0.19 -20.22
C VAL A 133 15.56 0.10 -21.71
N LEU A 134 14.50 0.18 -22.51
CA LEU A 134 14.62 0.46 -23.94
C LEU A 134 15.26 1.82 -24.24
N ILE A 135 14.94 2.85 -23.45
CA ILE A 135 15.57 4.17 -23.59
C ILE A 135 17.08 4.08 -23.29
N ALA A 136 17.45 3.42 -22.19
CA ALA A 136 18.85 3.26 -21.82
C ALA A 136 19.65 2.47 -22.88
N GLU A 137 19.05 1.42 -23.46
CA GLU A 137 19.65 0.65 -24.55
C GLU A 137 19.83 1.50 -25.82
N ALA A 138 18.82 2.31 -26.17
CA ALA A 138 18.90 3.22 -27.31
C ALA A 138 20.00 4.28 -27.11
N GLU A 139 20.10 4.88 -25.92
CA GLU A 139 21.16 5.83 -25.58
C GLU A 139 22.55 5.19 -25.66
N ALA A 140 22.71 3.98 -25.13
CA ALA A 140 23.97 3.23 -25.20
C ALA A 140 24.36 2.91 -26.66
N ALA A 141 23.41 2.50 -27.49
CA ALA A 141 23.63 2.24 -28.91
C ALA A 141 24.06 3.51 -29.68
N ILE A 142 23.45 4.66 -29.36
CA ILE A 142 23.82 5.96 -29.95
C ILE A 142 25.25 6.35 -29.55
N VAL A 143 25.63 6.15 -28.28
CA VAL A 143 27.00 6.42 -27.82
C VAL A 143 28.01 5.53 -28.54
N ALA A 144 27.77 4.23 -28.61
CA ALA A 144 28.64 3.28 -29.30
C ALA A 144 28.80 3.61 -30.80
N LEU A 145 27.71 4.02 -31.46
CA LEU A 145 27.77 4.48 -32.85
C LEU A 145 28.68 5.70 -33.01
N ARG A 146 28.54 6.71 -32.13
CA ARG A 146 29.38 7.92 -32.15
C ARG A 146 30.86 7.62 -31.91
N GLU A 147 31.16 6.69 -31.01
CA GLU A 147 32.54 6.24 -30.77
C GLU A 147 33.12 5.54 -31.99
N THR A 148 32.34 4.64 -32.61
CA THR A 148 32.76 3.95 -33.83
C THR A 148 33.07 4.96 -34.95
N MET A 149 32.19 5.94 -35.17
CA MET A 149 32.39 7.00 -36.18
C MET A 149 33.65 7.83 -35.93
N ARG A 150 34.03 8.05 -34.66
CA ARG A 150 35.27 8.77 -34.30
C ARG A 150 36.53 7.94 -34.51
N LEU A 151 36.45 6.62 -34.39
CA LEU A 151 37.59 5.71 -34.58
C LEU A 151 37.83 5.37 -36.06
N THR A 152 36.81 5.50 -36.90
CA THR A 152 36.88 5.24 -38.34
C THR A 152 37.09 6.49 -39.19
N ALA A 153 37.20 7.66 -38.57
CA ALA A 153 37.53 8.94 -39.20
C ALA A 153 39.01 9.26 -39.01
#